data_AF-A0A3C1N4S4-F1
#
_entry.id   AF-A0A3C1N4S4-F1
#
_cell.length_a   1.000
_cell.length_b   1.000
_cell.length_c   1.000
_cell.angle_alpha   90.00
_cell.angle_beta   90.00
_cell.angle_gamma   90.00
#
_symmetry.space_group_name_H-M   'P 1'
#
loop_
_entity.id
_entity.type
_entity.pdbx_description
1 polymer ?
#
loop_
_entity_poly.entity_id
_entity_poly.type
_entity_poly.pdbx_seq_one_letter_code
_entity_poly.pdbx_strand_id
1 'polypeptide(L)' 'MTRSVYFNEHEDYIPCRVINRMSLRSGDRFEGPLIIEERESTAVIGPACDVVVDKTLSLIVTLSGI' A
#
# COMPACT_ATOMS: atom_id res chain seq x y z
N MET A 1 13.10 -1.09 0.00
CA MET A 1 13.34 -0.93 -1.45
C MET A 1 12.18 -0.16 -2.06
N THR A 2 12.38 0.46 -3.22
CA THR A 2 11.32 1.15 -3.97
C THR A 2 11.14 0.50 -5.34
N ARG A 3 9.93 0.55 -5.88
CA ARG A 3 9.60 0.08 -7.23
C ARG A 3 8.70 1.11 -7.91
N SER A 4 9.01 1.46 -9.15
CA SER A 4 8.18 2.38 -9.93
C SER A 4 6.87 1.71 -10.35
N VAL A 5 5.74 2.38 -10.13
CA VAL A 5 4.40 1.95 -10.56
C VAL A 5 3.78 3.08 -11.35
N TYR A 6 3.18 2.75 -12.50
CA TYR A 6 2.45 3.72 -13.29
C TYR A 6 1.04 3.93 -12.73
N PHE A 7 0.66 5.18 -12.47
CA PHE A 7 -0.67 5.56 -12.02
C PHE A 7 -1.34 6.42 -13.11
N ASN A 8 -2.43 5.93 -13.69
CA ASN A 8 -3.11 6.58 -14.82
C ASN A 8 -3.59 7.98 -14.46
N GLU A 9 -4.08 8.17 -13.24
CA GLU A 9 -4.56 9.44 -12.69
C GLU A 9 -3.46 10.53 -12.59
N HIS A 10 -2.19 10.12 -12.66
CA HIS A 10 -1.02 11.02 -12.65
C HIS A 10 -0.26 11.02 -13.97
N GLU A 11 -0.63 10.16 -14.93
CA GLU A 11 0.08 9.96 -16.21
C GLU A 11 1.59 9.73 -16.05
N ASP A 12 2.03 9.14 -14.94
CA ASP A 12 3.45 9.02 -14.59
C ASP A 12 3.76 7.75 -13.77
N TYR A 13 5.04 7.38 -13.75
CA TYR A 13 5.61 6.38 -12.87
C TYR A 13 6.03 6.98 -11.53
N ILE A 14 5.37 6.58 -10.46
CA ILE A 14 5.67 7.05 -9.10
C ILE A 14 6.46 5.98 -8.34
N PRO A 15 7.57 6.31 -7.65
CA PRO A 15 8.32 5.37 -6.85
C PRO A 15 7.54 4.96 -5.59
N CYS A 16 7.15 3.69 -5.52
CA CYS A 16 6.41 3.11 -4.39
C CYS A 16 7.35 2.37 -3.44
N ARG A 17 7.22 2.60 -2.13
CA ARG A 17 7.89 1.76 -1.13
C ARG A 17 7.33 0.34 -1.17
N VAL A 18 8.22 -0.65 -1.18
CA VAL A 18 7.84 -2.08 -1.10
C VAL A 18 7.99 -2.56 0.34
N ILE A 19 6.90 -3.07 0.90
CA ILE A 19 6.83 -3.58 2.27
C ILE A 19 6.52 -5.08 2.22
N ASN A 20 7.28 -5.86 2.99
CA ASN A 20 6.98 -7.28 3.18
C ASN A 20 5.80 -7.41 4.15
N ARG A 21 4.68 -8.01 3.71
CA ARG A 21 3.48 -8.21 4.53
C ARG A 21 3.76 -8.96 5.83
N MET A 22 4.68 -9.93 5.81
CA MET A 22 5.04 -10.74 6.99
C MET A 22 5.74 -9.93 8.08
N SER A 23 6.19 -8.70 7.78
CA SER A 23 6.80 -7.80 8.76
C SER A 23 5.81 -6.88 9.47
N LEU A 24 4.55 -6.84 9.01
CA LEU A 24 3.52 -5.94 9.52
C LEU A 24 2.97 -6.40 10.86
N ARG A 25 2.54 -5.43 11.67
CA ARG A 25 1.92 -5.62 12.97
C ARG A 25 0.56 -4.95 13.01
N SER A 26 -0.31 -5.46 13.88
CA SER A 26 -1.58 -4.79 14.16
C SER A 26 -1.31 -3.35 14.63
N GLY A 27 -2.06 -2.41 14.06
CA GLY A 27 -1.93 -0.99 14.34
C GLY A 27 -0.97 -0.25 13.41
N ASP A 28 -0.19 -0.93 12.56
CA ASP A 28 0.65 -0.27 11.56
C ASP A 28 -0.21 0.61 10.62
N ARG A 29 0.33 1.78 10.27
CA ARG A 29 -0.33 2.77 9.42
C ARG A 29 0.60 3.25 8.31
N PHE A 30 0.05 3.40 7.12
CA PHE A 30 0.79 3.84 5.94
C PHE A 30 -0.07 4.75 5.07
N GLU A 31 0.57 5.73 4.45
CA GLU A 31 -0.01 6.53 3.37
C GLU A 31 0.54 6.01 2.04
N GLY A 32 -0.33 5.92 1.05
CA GLY A 32 0.05 5.60 -0.33
C GLY A 32 0.81 6.75 -1.03
N PRO A 33 1.52 6.44 -2.12
CA PRO A 33 1.53 5.15 -2.81
C PRO A 33 2.56 4.15 -2.25
N LEU A 34 2.16 2.88 -2.11
CA LEU A 34 3.04 1.80 -1.66
C LEU A 34 2.64 0.44 -2.24
N ILE A 35 3.55 -0.53 -2.14
CA ILE A 35 3.28 -1.93 -2.48
C ILE A 35 3.48 -2.76 -1.21
N ILE A 36 2.50 -3.60 -0.87
CA ILE A 36 2.62 -4.59 0.20
C ILE A 36 2.62 -5.97 -0.45
N GLU A 37 3.72 -6.70 -0.32
CA GLU A 37 3.92 -8.00 -0.97
C GLU A 37 3.88 -9.15 0.04
N GLU A 38 3.21 -10.24 -0.36
CA GLU A 38 3.32 -11.55 0.27
C GLU A 38 3.68 -12.59 -0.79
N ARG A 39 3.91 -13.84 -0.40
CA ARG A 39 4.32 -14.88 -1.36
C ARG A 39 3.21 -15.22 -2.36
N GLU A 40 1.95 -15.03 -1.96
CA GLU A 40 0.76 -15.43 -2.70
C GLU A 40 -0.05 -14.26 -3.27
N SER A 41 0.30 -13.01 -2.92
CA SER A 41 -0.45 -11.82 -3.33
C SER A 41 0.42 -10.57 -3.31
N THR A 42 -0.10 -9.53 -3.92
CA THR A 42 0.51 -8.20 -3.93
C THR A 42 -0.60 -7.17 -3.88
N ALA A 43 -0.57 -6.30 -2.87
CA ALA A 43 -1.47 -5.16 -2.76
C ALA A 43 -0.75 -3.90 -3.24
N VAL A 44 -1.24 -3.31 -4.32
CA VAL A 44 -0.81 -1.99 -4.79
C VAL A 44 -1.75 -0.95 -4.19
N ILE A 45 -1.20 -0.04 -3.40
CA ILE A 45 -1.94 1.02 -2.72
C ILE A 45 -1.66 2.32 -3.48
N GLY A 46 -2.72 2.90 -4.03
CA GLY A 46 -2.62 4.11 -4.84
C GLY A 46 -2.32 5.37 -4.05
N PRO A 47 -2.01 6.49 -4.74
CA PRO A 47 -1.98 7.82 -4.15
C PRO A 47 -3.31 8.15 -3.44
N ALA A 48 -3.27 9.01 -2.42
CA ALA A 48 -4.43 9.39 -1.62
C ALA A 48 -5.20 8.21 -0.98
N CYS A 49 -4.51 7.09 -0.72
CA CYS A 49 -5.04 5.99 0.06
C CYS A 49 -4.36 5.91 1.42
N ASP A 50 -5.14 5.61 2.45
CA ASP A 50 -4.67 5.32 3.80
C ASP A 50 -4.80 3.82 4.09
N VAL A 51 -3.80 3.23 4.73
CA VAL A 51 -3.80 1.83 5.13
C VAL A 51 -3.67 1.72 6.64
N VAL A 52 -4.52 0.88 7.23
CA VAL A 52 -4.40 0.44 8.62
C VAL A 52 -4.38 -1.09 8.66
N VAL A 53 -3.42 -1.66 9.38
CA VAL A 53 -3.43 -3.09 9.71
C VAL A 53 -4.31 -3.29 10.95
N ASP A 54 -5.44 -3.96 10.80
CA ASP A 54 -6.38 -4.13 11.92
C ASP A 54 -5.88 -5.19 12.93
N LYS A 55 -6.73 -5.54 13.90
CA LYS A 55 -6.42 -6.55 14.94
C LYS A 55 -6.32 -7.98 14.40
N THR A 56 -6.90 -8.25 13.23
CA THR A 56 -6.88 -9.55 12.56
C THR A 56 -5.76 -9.67 11.53
N LEU A 57 -4.90 -8.65 11.42
CA LEU A 57 -3.88 -8.50 10.37
C LEU A 57 -4.46 -8.35 8.96
N SER A 58 -5.72 -7.91 8.87
CA SER A 58 -6.33 -7.47 7.62
C SER A 58 -5.80 -6.09 7.26
N LEU A 59 -5.57 -5.87 5.96
CA LEU A 59 -5.23 -4.55 5.42
C LEU A 59 -6.54 -3.81 5.15
N ILE A 60 -6.83 -2.78 5.93
CA ILE A 60 -7.98 -1.90 5.70
C ILE A 60 -7.48 -0.70 4.92
N VAL A 61 -7.89 -0.59 3.66
CA VAL A 61 -7.50 0.49 2.75
C VAL A 61 -8.69 1.44 2.61
N THR A 62 -8.47 2.71 2.91
CA THR A 62 -9.46 3.77 2.72
C THR A 62 -8.99 4.66 1.57
N LEU A 63 -9.87 4.91 0.61
CA LEU A 63 -9.63 5.90 -0.42
C LEU A 63 -10.07 7.26 0.11
N SER A 64 -9.13 8.18 0.24
CA SER A 64 -9.39 9.53 0.75
C SER A 64 -9.81 10.41 -0.42
N GLY A 65 -11.11 10.76 -0.49
CA GLY A 65 -11.63 11.70 -1.49
C GLY A 65 -12.86 11.27 -2.29
N ILE A 66 -13.64 10.29 -1.81
CA ILE A 66 -14.99 9.98 -2.32
C ILE A 66 -16.02 10.18 -1.21
#